data_AF-A0AAW6BZJ8-F1
#
_entry.id   AF-A0AAW6BZJ8-F1
#
_cell.length_a   1.000
_cell.length_b   1.000
_cell.length_c   1.000
_cell.angle_alpha   90.00
_cell.angle_beta   90.00
_cell.angle_gamma   90.00
#
_symmetry.space_group_name_H-M   'P 1'
#
loop_
_entity.id
_entity.type
_entity.pdbx_description
1 polymer ?
#
loop_
_entity_poly.entity_id
_entity_poly.type
_entity_poly.pdbx_seq_one_letter_code
_entity_poly.pdbx_strand_id
1 'polypeptide(L)'
;MDKPRIAQVLGVEVGEDVKYRHTDGTAENICVCEDGRVIISSLSCKMSTVAVLINAINHPDRIIRKPRWTEQEVERAKAIKVLYPVVKTLAYVDIVGQTFYMYDDEDNYKGSLDNLDETFPTLRSIRRATLDDIIGGAQ
;
A
#
# COMPACT_ATOMS: atom_id res chain seq x y z
N MET A 1 23.42 -7.15 -0.94
CA MET A 1 23.38 -7.98 0.27
C MET A 1 22.14 -8.84 0.19
N ASP A 2 22.21 -10.08 0.66
CA ASP A 2 21.03 -10.94 0.73
C ASP A 2 20.05 -10.38 1.77
N LYS A 3 18.76 -10.49 1.47
CA LYS A 3 17.69 -10.07 2.38
C LYS A 3 17.85 -10.79 3.74
N PRO A 4 17.89 -10.09 4.88
CA PRO A 4 18.08 -10.71 6.20
C PRO A 4 17.05 -11.81 6.47
N ARG A 5 17.48 -12.90 7.13
CA ARG A 5 16.60 -14.05 7.40
C ARG A 5 15.32 -13.65 8.15
N ILE A 6 15.41 -12.69 9.06
CA ILE A 6 14.25 -12.22 9.81
C ILE A 6 13.21 -11.50 8.93
N ALA A 7 13.65 -10.73 7.91
CA ALA A 7 12.74 -10.12 6.94
C ALA A 7 12.01 -11.18 6.11
N GLN A 8 12.71 -12.27 5.74
CA GLN A 8 12.11 -13.41 5.05
C GLN A 8 11.08 -14.14 5.93
N VAL A 9 11.40 -14.37 7.22
CA VAL A 9 10.52 -15.05 8.18
C VAL A 9 9.25 -14.24 8.43
N LEU A 10 9.38 -12.92 8.59
CA LEU A 10 8.24 -12.02 8.78
C LEU A 10 7.49 -11.71 7.48
N GLY A 11 8.06 -12.04 6.32
CA GLY A 11 7.48 -11.73 5.01
C GLY A 11 7.41 -10.22 4.72
N VAL A 12 8.36 -9.43 5.21
CA VAL A 12 8.42 -7.97 5.02
C VAL A 12 9.63 -7.57 4.18
N GLU A 13 9.58 -6.42 3.52
CA GLU A 13 10.75 -5.83 2.88
C GLU A 13 11.65 -5.10 3.88
N VAL A 14 12.94 -5.01 3.55
CA VAL A 14 13.90 -4.26 4.38
C VAL A 14 13.52 -2.78 4.34
N GLY A 15 13.42 -2.16 5.52
CA GLY A 15 12.95 -0.79 5.67
C GLY A 15 11.43 -0.62 5.59
N GLU A 16 10.66 -1.67 5.33
CA GLU A 16 9.19 -1.61 5.34
C GLU A 16 8.68 -1.40 6.77
N ASP A 17 7.83 -0.38 6.93
CA ASP A 17 7.18 -0.06 8.20
C ASP A 17 5.78 -0.71 8.24
N VAL A 18 5.68 -1.86 8.92
CA VAL A 18 4.45 -2.65 9.06
C VAL A 18 3.91 -2.56 10.48
N LYS A 19 2.61 -2.80 10.65
CA LYS A 19 1.98 -2.89 11.97
C LYS A 19 1.78 -4.34 12.38
N TYR A 20 2.08 -4.70 13.62
CA TYR A 20 1.66 -5.96 14.21
C TYR A 20 0.44 -5.73 15.11
N ARG A 21 -0.69 -6.39 14.82
CA ARG A 21 -1.93 -6.25 15.58
C ARG A 21 -2.00 -7.28 16.72
N HIS A 22 -2.15 -6.79 17.95
CA HIS A 22 -2.37 -7.61 19.14
C HIS A 22 -3.81 -8.13 19.20
N THR A 23 -4.02 -9.17 20.01
CA THR A 23 -5.35 -9.75 20.27
C THR A 23 -6.30 -8.79 20.97
N ASP A 24 -5.77 -7.79 21.69
CA ASP A 24 -6.55 -6.74 22.35
C ASP A 24 -6.88 -5.55 21.42
N GLY A 25 -6.52 -5.65 20.13
CA GLY A 25 -6.77 -4.63 19.10
C GLY A 25 -5.72 -3.52 19.03
N THR A 26 -4.77 -3.45 19.98
CA THR A 26 -3.64 -2.52 19.89
C THR A 26 -2.67 -2.94 18.78
N ALA A 27 -1.80 -2.03 18.34
CA ALA A 27 -0.81 -2.35 17.31
C ALA A 27 0.52 -1.63 17.54
N GLU A 28 1.61 -2.30 17.16
CA GLU A 28 2.97 -1.77 17.22
C GLU A 28 3.59 -1.77 15.83
N ASN A 29 4.44 -0.78 15.53
CA ASN A 29 5.15 -0.80 14.25
C ASN A 29 6.41 -1.66 14.35
N ILE A 30 6.69 -2.41 13.29
CA ILE A 30 7.86 -3.27 13.12
C ILE A 30 8.56 -2.87 11.82
N CYS A 31 9.88 -2.69 11.87
CA CYS A 31 10.72 -2.45 10.71
C CYS A 31 12.00 -3.28 10.81
N VAL A 32 12.43 -3.90 9.70
CA VAL A 32 13.68 -4.67 9.64
C VAL A 32 14.75 -3.87 8.90
N CYS A 33 15.89 -3.65 9.56
CA CYS A 33 17.05 -2.97 8.99
C CYS A 33 17.88 -3.90 8.08
N GLU A 34 18.75 -3.30 7.26
CA GLU A 34 19.62 -4.03 6.33
C GLU A 34 20.53 -5.06 7.00
N ASP A 35 20.92 -4.83 8.25
CA ASP A 35 21.76 -5.72 9.04
C ASP A 35 20.96 -6.78 9.84
N GLY A 36 19.64 -6.84 9.64
CA GLY A 36 18.75 -7.78 10.32
C GLY A 36 18.30 -7.34 11.72
N ARG A 37 18.65 -6.14 12.19
CA ARG A 37 18.04 -5.58 13.40
C ARG A 37 16.55 -5.31 13.18
N VAL A 38 15.74 -5.61 14.20
CA VAL A 38 14.30 -5.31 14.19
C VAL A 38 14.03 -4.15 15.12
N ILE A 39 13.46 -3.07 14.58
CA ILE A 39 13.00 -1.91 15.33
C ILE A 39 11.51 -2.10 15.61
N ILE A 40 11.12 -1.99 16.87
CA ILE A 40 9.72 -2.06 17.30
C ILE A 40 9.41 -0.79 18.08
N SER A 41 8.58 0.09 17.52
CA SER A 41 8.17 1.31 18.20
C SER A 41 7.01 0.97 19.15
N SER A 42 7.34 0.65 20.40
CA SER A 42 6.36 0.29 21.43
C SER A 42 5.57 1.52 21.91
N LEU A 43 4.47 1.85 21.24
CA LEU A 43 3.55 2.90 21.65
C LEU A 43 2.64 2.45 22.80
N SER A 44 2.42 1.15 23.00
CA SER A 44 1.43 0.65 23.98
C SER A 44 2.00 0.25 25.35
N CYS A 45 3.33 0.12 25.51
CA CYS A 45 4.03 -0.23 26.76
C CYS A 45 3.57 -1.52 27.48
N LYS A 46 2.66 -2.33 26.89
CA LYS A 46 2.08 -3.50 27.57
C LYS A 46 2.89 -4.78 27.43
N MET A 47 3.84 -4.84 26.49
CA MET A 47 4.58 -6.06 26.17
C MET A 47 6.01 -5.75 25.74
N SER A 48 6.96 -6.64 26.06
CA SER A 48 8.36 -6.44 25.64
C SER A 48 8.51 -6.57 24.12
N THR A 49 9.48 -5.87 23.54
CA THR A 49 9.81 -5.95 22.10
C THR A 49 10.12 -7.38 21.66
N VAL A 50 10.77 -8.18 22.53
CA VAL A 50 11.03 -9.60 22.28
C VAL A 50 9.74 -10.40 22.11
N ALA A 51 8.75 -10.18 22.98
CA ALA A 51 7.47 -10.88 22.89
C ALA A 51 6.66 -10.44 21.66
N VAL A 52 6.75 -9.17 21.25
CA VAL A 52 6.13 -8.71 19.98
C VAL A 52 6.75 -9.47 18.80
N LEU A 53 8.07 -9.58 18.76
CA LEU A 53 8.78 -10.28 17.69
C LEU A 53 8.43 -11.77 17.62
N ILE A 54 8.42 -12.48 18.76
CA ILE A 54 8.03 -13.90 18.83
C ILE A 54 6.60 -14.09 18.30
N ASN A 55 5.69 -13.21 18.69
CA ASN A 55 4.30 -13.30 18.25
C ASN A 55 4.15 -12.99 16.76
N ALA A 56 4.90 -12.03 16.21
CA ALA A 56 4.91 -11.74 14.77
C ALA A 56 5.46 -12.93 13.95
N ILE A 57 6.45 -13.67 14.47
CA ILE A 57 6.96 -14.88 13.84
C ILE A 57 5.91 -16.01 13.87
N ASN A 58 5.23 -16.20 15.00
CA ASN A 58 4.25 -17.28 15.16
C ASN A 58 2.89 -16.96 14.52
N HIS A 59 2.57 -15.69 14.33
CA HIS A 59 1.29 -15.19 13.79
C HIS A 59 1.54 -14.11 12.73
N PRO A 60 2.15 -14.45 11.58
CA PRO A 60 2.44 -13.50 10.51
C PRO A 60 1.17 -12.92 9.88
N ASP A 61 0.01 -13.59 10.03
CA ASP A 61 -1.31 -13.10 9.62
C ASP A 61 -1.73 -11.80 10.33
N ARG A 62 -1.11 -11.49 11.48
CA ARG A 62 -1.37 -10.26 12.25
C ARG A 62 -0.47 -9.10 11.84
N ILE A 63 0.43 -9.32 10.87
CA ILE A 63 1.23 -8.26 10.27
C ILE A 63 0.37 -7.56 9.22
N ILE A 64 0.00 -6.32 9.53
CA ILE A 64 -0.78 -5.42 8.69
C ILE A 64 0.17 -4.48 7.96
N ARG A 65 0.21 -4.59 6.64
CA ARG A 65 0.96 -3.66 5.79
C ARG A 65 0.19 -2.35 5.65
N LYS A 66 0.89 -1.24 5.40
CA LYS A 66 0.20 -0.02 4.97
C LYS A 66 -0.48 -0.34 3.63
N PRO A 67 -1.79 -0.07 3.49
CA PRO A 67 -2.44 -0.25 2.21
C PRO A 67 -1.70 0.56 1.14
N ARG A 68 -1.55 -0.02 -0.05
CA ARG A 68 -0.87 0.65 -1.16
C ARG A 68 -1.59 1.94 -1.54
N TRP A 69 -2.91 1.93 -1.43
CA TRP A 69 -3.80 3.03 -1.79
C TRP A 69 -4.42 3.66 -0.56
N THR A 70 -4.55 4.99 -0.58
CA THR A 70 -5.31 5.69 0.46
C THR A 70 -6.81 5.43 0.30
N GLU A 71 -7.58 5.56 1.39
CA GLU A 71 -9.05 5.44 1.33
C GLU A 71 -9.67 6.42 0.33
N GLN A 72 -9.14 7.65 0.23
CA GLN A 72 -9.59 8.63 -0.75
C GLN A 72 -9.34 8.16 -2.19
N GLU A 73 -8.15 7.63 -2.49
CA GLU A 73 -7.84 7.08 -3.82
C GLU A 73 -8.82 5.95 -4.19
N VAL A 74 -9.17 5.10 -3.22
CA VAL A 74 -10.17 4.04 -3.41
C VAL A 74 -11.56 4.59 -3.66
N GLU A 75 -12.02 5.58 -2.90
CA GLU A 75 -13.31 6.23 -3.13
C GLU A 75 -13.39 6.90 -4.50
N ARG A 76 -12.33 7.58 -4.91
CA ARG A 76 -12.22 8.20 -6.24
C ARG A 76 -12.23 7.16 -7.36
N ALA A 77 -11.51 6.06 -7.20
CA ALA A 77 -11.52 4.96 -8.16
C ALA A 77 -12.92 4.34 -8.28
N LYS A 78 -13.66 4.18 -7.17
CA LYS A 78 -15.07 3.75 -7.20
C LYS A 78 -15.95 4.74 -7.95
N ALA A 79 -15.77 6.04 -7.73
CA ALA A 79 -16.53 7.08 -8.43
C ALA A 79 -16.24 7.07 -9.95
N ILE A 80 -14.98 6.96 -10.35
CA ILE A 80 -14.59 6.84 -11.77
C ILE A 80 -15.21 5.58 -12.39
N LYS A 81 -15.17 4.44 -11.69
CA LYS A 81 -15.79 3.19 -12.17
C LYS A 81 -17.29 3.31 -12.40
N VAL A 82 -17.99 4.11 -11.61
CA VAL A 82 -19.43 4.39 -11.77
C VAL A 82 -19.69 5.36 -12.93
N LEU A 83 -18.92 6.45 -13.02
CA LEU A 83 -19.10 7.49 -14.04
C LEU A 83 -18.65 7.03 -15.44
N TYR A 84 -17.62 6.19 -15.51
CA TYR A 84 -17.00 5.70 -16.74
C TYR A 84 -16.84 4.18 -16.69
N PRO A 85 -17.93 3.40 -16.80
CA PRO A 85 -17.89 1.94 -16.60
C PRO A 85 -17.02 1.18 -17.63
N VAL A 86 -16.79 1.79 -18.79
CA VAL A 86 -15.89 1.27 -19.84
C VAL A 86 -14.41 1.40 -19.48
N VAL A 87 -14.06 2.28 -18.53
CA VAL A 87 -12.68 2.50 -18.11
C VAL A 87 -12.25 1.40 -17.15
N LYS A 88 -11.08 0.83 -17.39
CA LYS A 88 -10.43 -0.19 -16.57
C LYS A 88 -9.13 0.29 -15.96
N THR A 89 -8.42 1.16 -16.66
CA THR A 89 -7.05 1.55 -16.27
C THR A 89 -6.89 3.05 -16.25
N LEU A 90 -6.17 3.54 -15.24
CA LEU A 90 -5.70 4.92 -15.16
C LEU A 90 -4.18 4.94 -15.34
N ALA A 91 -3.69 5.84 -16.18
CA ALA A 91 -2.26 6.09 -16.35
C ALA A 91 -1.93 7.57 -16.11
N TYR A 92 -0.97 7.86 -15.24
CA TYR A 92 -0.43 9.19 -15.04
C TYR A 92 0.55 9.53 -16.16
N VAL A 93 0.26 10.61 -16.90
CA VAL A 93 1.13 11.11 -17.98
C VAL A 93 1.62 12.51 -17.63
N ASP A 94 2.93 12.66 -17.58
CA ASP A 94 3.60 13.91 -17.23
C ASP A 94 3.81 14.78 -18.47
N ILE A 95 2.70 15.34 -18.95
CA ILE A 95 2.64 16.35 -20.00
C ILE A 95 1.82 17.52 -19.48
N VAL A 96 2.13 18.73 -19.98
CA VAL A 96 1.59 20.05 -19.58
C VAL A 96 0.16 19.94 -19.01
N GLY A 97 0.02 19.96 -17.68
CA GLY A 97 -1.28 19.83 -17.00
C GLY A 97 -1.44 18.65 -16.05
N GLN A 98 -0.46 17.73 -15.99
CA GLN A 98 -0.46 16.56 -15.09
C GLN A 98 -1.78 15.77 -15.14
N THR A 99 -1.88 14.96 -16.20
CA THR A 99 -3.14 14.39 -16.64
C THR A 99 -3.16 12.89 -16.42
N PHE A 100 -4.31 12.35 -16.00
CA PHE A 100 -4.56 10.91 -16.02
C PHE A 100 -5.28 10.52 -17.30
N TYR A 101 -4.72 9.56 -18.04
CA TYR A 101 -5.36 8.94 -19.18
C TYR A 101 -6.16 7.72 -18.75
N MET A 102 -7.35 7.59 -19.32
CA MET A 102 -8.28 6.50 -19.07
C MET A 102 -8.27 5.54 -20.25
N TYR A 103 -8.21 4.25 -19.95
CA TYR A 103 -8.19 3.18 -20.96
C TYR A 103 -9.23 2.11 -20.65
N ASP A 104 -9.76 1.46 -21.67
CA ASP A 104 -10.57 0.23 -21.51
C ASP A 104 -9.69 -1.01 -21.29
N ASP A 105 -10.30 -2.19 -21.36
CA ASP A 105 -9.66 -3.51 -21.27
C ASP A 105 -8.76 -3.85 -22.47
N GLU A 106 -9.01 -3.25 -23.63
CA GLU A 106 -8.21 -3.40 -24.85
C GLU A 106 -7.10 -2.34 -24.97
N ASP A 107 -6.87 -1.56 -23.92
CA ASP A 107 -5.91 -0.44 -23.88
C ASP A 107 -6.21 0.69 -24.88
N ASN A 108 -7.47 0.83 -25.29
CA ASN A 108 -7.91 1.94 -26.11
C ASN A 108 -8.12 3.19 -25.24
N TYR A 109 -7.59 4.32 -25.67
CA TYR A 109 -7.78 5.61 -25.00
C TYR A 109 -9.27 6.01 -24.96
N LYS A 110 -9.78 6.33 -23.78
CA LYS A 110 -11.18 6.76 -23.53
C LYS A 110 -11.33 8.19 -23.07
N GLY A 111 -10.24 8.89 -22.80
CA GLY A 111 -10.24 10.28 -22.37
C GLY A 111 -9.21 10.58 -21.30
N SER A 112 -9.23 11.81 -20.84
CA SER A 112 -8.31 12.34 -19.84
C SER A 112 -9.05 12.97 -18.67
N LEU A 113 -8.40 12.97 -17.51
CA LEU A 113 -8.80 13.72 -16.33
C LEU A 113 -7.64 14.65 -15.93
N ASP A 114 -7.88 15.96 -16.01
CA ASP A 114 -6.88 17.00 -15.75
C ASP A 114 -6.95 17.54 -14.31
N ASN A 115 -5.85 18.14 -13.83
CA ASN A 115 -5.73 18.80 -12.51
C ASN A 115 -6.01 17.88 -11.31
N LEU A 116 -5.57 16.62 -11.39
CA LEU A 116 -5.82 15.60 -10.38
C LEU A 116 -4.58 15.25 -9.53
N ASP A 117 -3.60 16.15 -9.42
CA ASP A 117 -2.32 15.91 -8.73
C ASP A 117 -2.46 15.35 -7.32
N GLU A 118 -3.43 15.86 -6.56
CA GLU A 118 -3.71 15.44 -5.19
C GLU A 118 -4.71 14.28 -5.11
N THR A 119 -5.24 13.84 -6.26
CA THR A 119 -6.32 12.86 -6.34
C THR A 119 -5.78 11.43 -6.27
N PHE A 120 -4.63 11.16 -6.92
CA PHE A 120 -3.95 9.87 -6.92
C PHE A 120 -2.42 9.98 -6.74
N PRO A 121 -1.93 10.37 -5.56
CA PRO A 121 -0.50 10.47 -5.28
C PRO A 121 0.25 9.14 -5.44
N THR A 122 -0.36 8.01 -5.10
CA THR A 122 0.25 6.68 -5.25
C THR A 122 0.39 6.32 -6.73
N LEU A 123 -0.65 6.58 -7.52
CA LEU A 123 -0.67 6.29 -8.96
C LEU A 123 0.38 7.10 -9.71
N ARG A 124 0.66 8.33 -9.25
CA ARG A 124 1.75 9.15 -9.79
C ARG A 124 3.11 8.45 -9.71
N SER A 125 3.39 7.80 -8.58
CA SER A 125 4.66 7.09 -8.35
C SER A 125 4.79 5.86 -9.26
N ILE A 126 3.72 5.07 -9.38
CA ILE A 126 3.73 3.80 -10.11
C ILE A 126 3.32 3.93 -11.58
N ARG A 127 2.95 5.15 -12.01
CA ARG A 127 2.50 5.57 -13.34
C ARG A 127 1.21 4.96 -13.85
N ARG A 128 0.82 3.74 -13.46
CA ARG A 128 -0.35 3.06 -14.02
C ARG A 128 -0.91 2.01 -13.06
N ALA A 129 -2.23 1.88 -13.00
CA ALA A 129 -2.93 0.83 -12.26
C ALA A 129 -4.36 0.64 -12.77
N THR A 130 -4.91 -0.56 -12.59
CA THR A 130 -6.33 -0.79 -12.85
C THR A 130 -7.18 -0.21 -11.73
N LEU A 131 -8.42 0.14 -12.04
CA LEU A 131 -9.38 0.56 -11.02
C LEU A 131 -9.62 -0.54 -9.98
N ASP A 132 -9.59 -1.81 -10.40
CA ASP A 132 -9.76 -2.93 -9.47
C ASP A 132 -8.55 -3.10 -8.54
N ASP A 133 -7.33 -2.87 -9.02
CA ASP A 133 -6.13 -2.84 -8.15
C ASP A 133 -6.20 -1.72 -7.12
N ILE A 134 -6.69 -0.54 -7.53
CA ILE A 134 -6.87 0.60 -6.61
C ILE A 134 -7.93 0.26 -5.57
N ILE A 135 -9.09 -0.24 -6.01
CA ILE A 135 -10.23 -0.53 -5.13
C ILE A 135 -9.93 -1.71 -4.18
N GLY A 136 -9.23 -2.73 -4.66
CA GLY A 136 -8.87 -3.92 -3.87
C GLY A 136 -7.66 -3.74 -2.96
N GLY A 137 -6.73 -2.83 -3.30
CA GLY A 137 -5.49 -2.65 -2.55
C GLY A 137 -5.58 -1.78 -1.29
N ALA A 138 -6.80 -1.46 -0.82
CA ALA A 138 -7.06 -0.86 0.49
C ALA A 138 -7.20 -1.88 1.63
N GLN A 139 -7.19 -3.18 1.32
CA GLN A 139 -7.41 -4.27 2.29
C GLN A 139 -6.13 -4.74 2.97
#